data_AF-A0A0C1RD59-F1
#
_entry.id   AF-A0A0C1RD59-F1
#
_cell.length_a   1.000
_cell.length_b   1.000
_cell.length_c   1.000
_cell.angle_alpha   90.00
_cell.angle_beta   90.00
_cell.angle_gamma   90.00
#
_symmetry.space_group_name_H-M   'P 1'
#
loop_
_entity.id
_entity.type
_entity.pdbx_description
1 polymer ?
#
loop_
_entity_poly.entity_id
_entity_poly.type
_entity_poly.pdbx_seq_one_letter_code
_entity_poly.pdbx_strand_id
1 'polypeptide(L)'
;MSDFCQLCNEFARILGAEILSTANDVCTVTFMRDINAEILGRRTHSPLALAALFSFESPDNEGRTLNLGETVILQEEINDFISILRKNGILVTALHNHWLFDDPRLMYIHFESIDDPIDFARKVAEALCVLRRVETTDNSIDVVRRIAEALSALGR
;
A
#
# COMPACT_ATOMS: atom_id res chain seq x y z
N MET A 1 -8.21 -11.15 -22.58
CA MET A 1 -7.92 -12.05 -21.43
C MET A 1 -6.43 -12.16 -21.12
N SER A 2 -5.54 -12.45 -22.09
CA SER A 2 -4.08 -12.50 -21.81
C SER A 2 -3.48 -11.16 -21.37
N ASP A 3 -3.94 -10.06 -21.97
CA ASP A 3 -3.43 -8.71 -21.70
C ASP A 3 -3.81 -8.22 -20.29
N PHE A 4 -5.07 -8.40 -19.89
CA PHE A 4 -5.54 -8.09 -18.53
C PHE A 4 -4.76 -8.87 -17.45
N CYS A 5 -4.48 -10.15 -17.68
CA CYS A 5 -3.66 -10.94 -16.76
C CYS A 5 -2.21 -10.41 -16.68
N GLN A 6 -1.61 -9.99 -17.80
CA GLN A 6 -0.27 -9.40 -17.79
C GLN A 6 -0.25 -8.06 -17.04
N LEU A 7 -1.23 -7.21 -17.30
CA LEU A 7 -1.43 -5.94 -16.60
C LEU A 7 -1.57 -6.14 -15.09
N CYS A 8 -2.40 -7.11 -14.66
CA CYS A 8 -2.59 -7.43 -13.24
C CYS A 8 -1.30 -7.96 -12.59
N ASN A 9 -0.49 -8.74 -13.31
CA ASN A 9 0.82 -9.18 -12.81
C ASN A 9 1.79 -8.01 -12.64
N GLU A 10 1.81 -7.05 -13.57
CA GLU A 10 2.65 -5.87 -13.45
C GLU A 10 2.21 -4.97 -12.29
N PHE A 11 0.89 -4.77 -12.16
CA PHE A 11 0.28 -4.05 -11.05
C PHE A 11 0.68 -4.64 -9.69
N ALA A 12 0.52 -5.97 -9.53
CA ALA A 12 0.94 -6.70 -8.33
C ALA A 12 2.44 -6.51 -8.04
N ARG A 13 3.28 -6.63 -9.07
CA ARG A 13 4.74 -6.48 -8.96
C ARG A 13 5.15 -5.09 -8.48
N ILE A 14 4.53 -4.02 -9.00
CA ILE A 14 4.86 -2.64 -8.62
C ILE A 14 4.51 -2.38 -7.15
N LEU A 15 3.37 -2.91 -6.69
CA LEU A 15 2.92 -2.75 -5.31
C LEU A 15 3.60 -3.71 -4.34
N GLY A 16 4.39 -4.67 -4.82
CA GLY A 16 4.97 -5.74 -3.99
C GLY A 16 3.89 -6.62 -3.36
N ALA A 17 2.78 -6.83 -4.08
CA ALA A 17 1.59 -7.51 -3.61
C ALA A 17 1.39 -8.85 -4.33
N GLU A 18 0.56 -9.72 -3.74
CA GLU A 18 0.10 -10.96 -4.37
C GLU A 18 -1.28 -10.74 -5.02
N ILE A 19 -1.56 -11.44 -6.12
CA ILE A 19 -2.88 -11.40 -6.76
C ILE A 19 -3.88 -12.17 -5.88
N LEU A 20 -4.89 -11.46 -5.39
CA LEU A 20 -5.99 -12.04 -4.62
C LEU A 20 -7.09 -12.59 -5.52
N SER A 21 -7.45 -11.84 -6.57
CA SER A 21 -8.53 -12.20 -7.50
C SER A 21 -8.37 -11.46 -8.83
N THR A 22 -8.84 -12.08 -9.90
CA THR A 22 -9.00 -11.48 -11.24
C THR A 22 -10.41 -11.69 -11.79
N ALA A 23 -11.40 -11.88 -10.90
CA ALA A 23 -12.78 -12.18 -11.27
C ALA A 23 -13.56 -10.93 -11.68
N ASN A 24 -14.56 -11.12 -12.55
CA ASN A 24 -15.52 -10.09 -12.96
C ASN A 24 -14.87 -8.79 -13.45
N ASP A 25 -13.81 -8.92 -14.26
CA ASP A 25 -13.13 -7.78 -14.87
C ASP A 25 -12.47 -6.82 -13.86
N VAL A 26 -12.17 -7.31 -12.66
CA VAL A 26 -11.42 -6.60 -11.61
C VAL A 26 -10.16 -7.36 -11.24
N CYS A 27 -9.02 -6.68 -11.27
CA CYS A 27 -7.78 -7.19 -10.66
C CYS A 27 -7.73 -6.68 -9.22
N THR A 28 -7.56 -7.57 -8.25
CA THR A 28 -7.37 -7.22 -6.85
C THR A 28 -6.08 -7.86 -6.36
N VAL A 29 -5.22 -7.05 -5.75
CA VAL A 29 -3.96 -7.49 -5.16
C VAL A 29 -3.90 -7.09 -3.70
N THR A 30 -3.13 -7.84 -2.92
CA THR A 30 -3.05 -7.63 -1.47
C THR A 30 -1.67 -7.98 -0.93
N PHE A 31 -1.31 -7.32 0.17
CA PHE A 31 -0.26 -7.80 1.06
C PHE A 31 -0.68 -7.55 2.51
N MET A 32 -0.02 -8.23 3.44
CA MET A 32 -0.22 -8.05 4.87
C MET A 32 0.75 -7.00 5.42
N ARG A 33 0.23 -5.95 6.06
CA ARG A 33 1.04 -5.01 6.82
C ARG A 33 1.62 -5.74 8.03
N ASP A 34 2.92 -5.61 8.22
CA ASP A 34 3.60 -6.14 9.41
C ASP A 34 3.50 -5.11 10.53
N ILE A 35 2.45 -5.24 11.36
CA ILE A 35 2.21 -4.38 12.52
C ILE A 35 2.02 -5.29 13.73
N ASN A 36 2.75 -5.01 14.81
CA ASN A 36 2.53 -5.70 16.09
C ASN A 36 1.24 -5.22 16.80
N ALA A 37 0.07 -5.41 16.16
CA ALA A 37 -1.25 -5.12 16.71
C ALA A 37 -1.92 -6.23 17.56
N GLU A 38 -2.55 -5.84 18.65
CA GLU A 38 -3.46 -6.63 19.45
C GLU A 38 -4.90 -6.10 19.32
N ILE A 39 -5.88 -6.98 19.48
CA ILE A 39 -7.30 -6.62 19.65
C ILE A 39 -7.80 -7.36 20.87
N LEU A 40 -8.41 -6.64 21.84
CA LEU A 40 -8.82 -7.22 23.13
C LEU A 40 -7.66 -7.91 23.88
N GLY A 41 -6.45 -7.33 23.79
CA GLY A 41 -5.24 -7.89 24.41
C GLY A 41 -4.75 -9.21 23.81
N ARG A 42 -5.11 -9.48 22.54
CA ARG A 42 -4.68 -10.67 21.80
C ARG A 42 -4.04 -10.28 20.48
N ARG A 43 -2.83 -10.78 20.26
CA ARG A 43 -2.10 -10.71 18.99
C ARG A 43 -3.01 -11.06 17.81
N THR A 44 -3.11 -10.18 16.82
CA THR A 44 -3.80 -10.45 15.56
C THR A 44 -2.82 -10.58 14.40
N HIS A 45 -3.08 -11.56 13.53
CA HIS A 45 -2.46 -11.71 12.21
C HIS A 45 -3.54 -11.71 11.11
N SER A 46 -4.77 -11.33 11.47
CA SER A 46 -5.93 -11.46 10.58
C SER A 46 -5.86 -10.47 9.43
N PRO A 47 -6.13 -10.89 8.18
CA PRO A 47 -6.39 -9.98 7.06
C PRO A 47 -7.47 -8.94 7.34
N LEU A 48 -8.44 -9.26 8.20
CA LEU A 48 -9.49 -8.32 8.62
C LEU A 48 -8.94 -7.10 9.36
N ALA A 49 -7.73 -7.18 9.91
CA ALA A 49 -7.11 -6.08 10.65
C ALA A 49 -5.90 -5.49 9.93
N LEU A 50 -5.13 -6.32 9.22
CA LEU A 50 -3.79 -5.98 8.76
C LEU A 50 -3.60 -5.99 7.23
N ALA A 51 -4.63 -6.30 6.45
CA ALA A 51 -4.49 -6.30 5.00
C ALA A 51 -4.36 -4.87 4.43
N ALA A 52 -3.59 -4.76 3.36
CA ALA A 52 -3.68 -3.70 2.37
C ALA A 52 -4.21 -4.31 1.08
N LEU A 53 -5.17 -3.64 0.43
CA LEU A 53 -5.78 -4.10 -0.82
C LEU A 53 -5.77 -2.97 -1.84
N PHE A 54 -5.53 -3.35 -3.10
CA PHE A 54 -5.54 -2.43 -4.23
C PHE A 54 -6.20 -3.11 -5.41
N SER A 55 -6.97 -2.36 -6.18
CA SER A 55 -7.64 -2.90 -7.34
C SER A 55 -7.78 -1.92 -8.48
N PHE A 56 -8.01 -2.46 -9.67
CA PHE A 56 -8.48 -1.73 -10.82
C PHE A 56 -9.57 -2.53 -11.52
N GLU A 57 -10.63 -1.88 -12.01
CA GLU A 57 -11.60 -2.51 -12.93
C GLU A 57 -11.14 -2.42 -14.39
N SER A 58 -11.93 -2.98 -15.31
CA SER A 58 -11.62 -2.90 -16.74
C SER A 58 -11.46 -1.46 -17.25
N PRO A 59 -10.54 -1.24 -18.21
CA PRO A 59 -10.26 0.08 -18.74
C PRO A 59 -11.43 0.62 -19.58
N ASP A 60 -11.60 1.95 -19.53
CA ASP A 60 -12.43 2.70 -20.47
C ASP A 60 -11.79 2.76 -21.87
N ASN A 61 -12.45 3.43 -22.82
CA ASN A 61 -11.95 3.57 -24.20
C ASN A 61 -10.64 4.39 -24.31
N GLU A 62 -10.25 5.07 -23.23
CA GLU A 62 -9.03 5.87 -23.13
C GLU A 62 -7.92 5.13 -22.35
N GLY A 63 -8.18 3.89 -21.92
CA GLY A 63 -7.23 3.07 -21.16
C GLY A 63 -7.19 3.37 -19.66
N ARG A 64 -8.11 4.19 -19.13
CA ARG A 64 -8.17 4.52 -17.70
C ARG A 64 -9.10 3.56 -16.97
N THR A 65 -8.77 3.29 -15.72
CA THR A 65 -9.53 2.42 -14.84
C THR A 65 -10.03 3.22 -13.64
N LEU A 66 -11.10 2.76 -12.99
CA LEU A 66 -11.30 3.13 -11.61
C LEU A 66 -10.30 2.32 -10.77
N ASN A 67 -9.58 3.02 -9.92
CA ASN A 67 -8.51 2.49 -9.12
C ASN A 67 -8.83 2.73 -7.66
N LEU A 68 -8.78 1.67 -6.85
CA LEU A 68 -9.11 1.72 -5.44
C LEU A 68 -7.93 1.22 -4.62
N GLY A 69 -7.73 1.83 -3.46
CA GLY A 69 -6.78 1.35 -2.48
C GLY A 69 -7.29 1.53 -1.06
N GLU A 70 -6.97 0.55 -0.22
CA GLU A 70 -7.12 0.63 1.22
C GLU A 70 -5.92 0.02 1.93
N THR A 71 -5.57 0.56 3.09
CA THR A 71 -4.59 -0.06 3.97
C THR A 71 -4.88 0.32 5.42
N VAL A 72 -4.55 -0.61 6.32
CA VAL A 72 -4.29 -0.24 7.72
C VAL A 72 -3.08 0.70 7.79
N ILE A 73 -3.18 1.70 8.65
CA ILE A 73 -2.19 2.76 8.82
C ILE A 73 -2.10 3.17 10.29
N LEU A 74 -0.88 3.46 10.76
CA LEU A 74 -0.64 3.96 12.11
C LEU A 74 -0.84 5.48 12.16
N GLN A 75 -1.19 6.02 13.33
CA GLN A 75 -1.54 7.44 13.47
C GLN A 75 -0.42 8.38 13.00
N GLU A 76 0.82 8.03 13.28
CA GLU A 76 2.01 8.77 12.88
C GLU A 76 2.30 8.76 11.38
N GLU A 77 1.77 7.77 10.63
CA GLU A 77 2.02 7.61 9.18
C GLU A 77 1.01 8.42 8.33
N ILE A 78 -0.12 8.81 8.92
CA ILE A 78 -1.30 9.34 8.21
C ILE A 78 -0.96 10.57 7.37
N ASN A 79 -0.32 11.58 7.95
CA ASN A 79 -0.14 12.86 7.27
C ASN A 79 0.85 12.75 6.11
N ASP A 80 1.93 11.99 6.27
CA ASP A 80 2.93 11.79 5.22
C ASP A 80 2.33 10.98 4.07
N PHE A 81 1.59 9.91 4.37
CA PHE A 81 0.92 9.09 3.38
C PHE A 81 -0.11 9.90 2.58
N ILE A 82 -0.99 10.64 3.26
CA ILE A 82 -1.98 11.52 2.62
C ILE A 82 -1.31 12.59 1.76
N SER A 83 -0.21 13.17 2.23
CA SER A 83 0.49 14.23 1.50
C SER A 83 1.04 13.73 0.16
N ILE A 84 1.61 12.53 0.13
CA ILE A 84 2.12 11.91 -1.10
C ILE A 84 0.98 11.54 -2.05
N LEU A 85 -0.10 10.93 -1.55
CA LEU A 85 -1.28 10.61 -2.37
C LEU A 85 -1.84 11.87 -3.05
N ARG A 86 -2.06 12.95 -2.28
CA ARG A 86 -2.60 14.21 -2.80
C ARG A 86 -1.66 14.88 -3.81
N LYS A 87 -0.36 14.86 -3.56
CA LYS A 87 0.65 15.37 -4.50
C LYS A 87 0.59 14.63 -5.84
N ASN A 88 0.25 13.34 -5.82
CA ASN A 88 0.09 12.50 -7.00
C ASN A 88 -1.32 12.53 -7.62
N GLY A 89 -2.21 13.40 -7.12
CA GLY A 89 -3.58 13.53 -7.63
C GLY A 89 -4.53 12.39 -7.24
N ILE A 90 -4.16 11.57 -6.24
CA ILE A 90 -5.03 10.53 -5.70
C ILE A 90 -5.94 11.13 -4.63
N LEU A 91 -7.23 10.84 -4.72
CA LEU A 91 -8.23 11.33 -3.78
C LEU A 91 -8.26 10.45 -2.54
N VAL A 92 -8.13 11.05 -1.36
CA VAL A 92 -8.34 10.36 -0.07
C VAL A 92 -9.81 10.54 0.32
N THR A 93 -10.54 9.43 0.41
CA THR A 93 -12.00 9.45 0.57
C THR A 93 -12.46 9.14 1.98
N ALA A 94 -11.70 8.34 2.74
CA ALA A 94 -12.03 8.04 4.12
C ALA A 94 -10.77 7.81 4.98
N LEU A 95 -10.87 8.18 6.25
CA LEU A 95 -9.93 7.84 7.32
C LEU A 95 -10.73 7.54 8.59
N HIS A 96 -10.65 6.31 9.08
CA HIS A 96 -11.46 5.86 10.22
C HIS A 96 -10.80 4.67 10.94
N ASN A 97 -11.45 4.13 11.97
CA ASN A 97 -11.00 2.94 12.69
C ASN A 97 -12.06 1.83 12.65
N HIS A 98 -11.66 0.56 12.65
CA HIS A 98 -12.58 -0.59 12.72
C HIS A 98 -12.71 -1.15 14.14
N TRP A 99 -11.64 -1.08 14.94
CA TRP A 99 -11.55 -1.72 16.24
C TRP A 99 -11.63 -0.69 17.37
N LEU A 100 -12.21 -1.07 18.52
CA LEU A 100 -12.36 -0.19 19.69
C LEU A 100 -11.25 -0.36 20.74
N PHE A 101 -10.67 -1.55 20.83
CA PHE A 101 -9.69 -1.94 21.86
C PHE A 101 -8.46 -2.56 21.21
N ASP A 102 -7.97 -1.87 20.19
CA ASP A 102 -6.74 -2.19 19.48
C ASP A 102 -5.53 -1.50 20.11
N ASP A 103 -4.37 -2.15 20.02
CA ASP A 103 -3.07 -1.58 20.43
C ASP A 103 -1.94 -2.09 19.50
N PRO A 104 -1.18 -1.22 18.80
CA PRO A 104 -1.38 0.22 18.71
C PRO A 104 -2.70 0.55 18.01
N ARG A 105 -3.09 1.83 18.09
CA ARG A 105 -4.30 2.31 17.43
C ARG A 105 -4.20 2.13 15.91
N LEU A 106 -5.03 1.25 15.37
CA LEU A 106 -5.16 1.00 13.95
C LEU A 106 -6.17 1.97 13.34
N MET A 107 -5.73 2.66 12.29
CA MET A 107 -6.58 3.45 11.41
C MET A 107 -6.62 2.79 10.04
N TYR A 108 -7.61 3.12 9.25
CA TYR A 108 -7.85 2.60 7.92
C TYR A 108 -8.10 3.78 7.00
N ILE A 109 -7.40 3.79 5.87
CA ILE A 109 -7.49 4.85 4.88
C ILE A 109 -7.96 4.27 3.55
N HIS A 110 -8.90 4.96 2.90
CA HIS A 110 -9.38 4.64 1.57
C HIS A 110 -9.04 5.78 0.62
N PHE A 111 -8.68 5.42 -0.60
CA PHE A 111 -8.32 6.37 -1.64
C PHE A 111 -8.60 5.81 -3.03
N GLU A 112 -8.81 6.71 -3.98
CA GLU A 112 -9.25 6.37 -5.33
C GLU A 112 -8.72 7.36 -6.40
N SER A 113 -8.71 6.89 -7.64
CA SER A 113 -8.46 7.71 -8.83
C SER A 113 -9.08 7.10 -10.08
N ILE A 114 -9.21 7.93 -11.13
CA ILE A 114 -9.49 7.49 -12.51
C ILE A 114 -8.24 7.79 -13.34
N ASP A 115 -7.43 6.77 -13.62
CA ASP A 115 -6.17 6.89 -14.34
C ASP A 115 -5.70 5.54 -14.87
N ASP A 116 -4.56 5.52 -15.57
CA ASP A 116 -3.90 4.28 -15.96
C ASP A 116 -3.54 3.46 -14.68
N PRO A 117 -3.85 2.16 -14.63
CA PRO A 117 -3.66 1.35 -13.42
C PRO A 117 -2.19 1.18 -13.04
N ILE A 118 -1.26 1.23 -14.00
CA ILE A 118 0.18 1.16 -13.72
C ILE A 118 0.69 2.49 -13.14
N ASP A 119 0.18 3.61 -13.62
CA ASP A 119 0.48 4.91 -13.01
C ASP A 119 -0.11 5.02 -11.60
N PHE A 120 -1.34 4.54 -11.37
CA PHE A 120 -1.89 4.42 -10.02
C PHE A 120 -0.96 3.59 -9.12
N ALA A 121 -0.56 2.38 -9.57
CA ALA A 121 0.30 1.50 -8.79
C ALA A 121 1.63 2.18 -8.41
N ARG A 122 2.25 2.94 -9.32
CA ARG A 122 3.51 3.66 -9.06
C ARG A 122 3.33 4.77 -8.03
N LYS A 123 2.28 5.59 -8.17
CA LYS A 123 1.95 6.68 -7.24
C LYS A 123 1.68 6.15 -5.84
N VAL A 124 0.94 5.03 -5.75
CA VAL A 124 0.66 4.35 -4.48
C VAL A 124 1.93 3.74 -3.90
N ALA A 125 2.78 3.11 -4.72
CA ALA A 125 4.07 2.60 -4.26
C ALA A 125 4.97 3.68 -3.65
N GLU A 126 4.96 4.91 -4.19
CA GLU A 126 5.64 6.06 -3.57
C GLU A 126 5.07 6.36 -2.18
N ALA A 127 3.74 6.38 -2.03
CA ALA A 127 3.10 6.61 -0.75
C ALA A 127 3.42 5.50 0.26
N LEU A 128 3.42 4.22 -0.18
CA LEU A 128 3.72 3.08 0.68
C LEU A 128 5.12 3.12 1.30
N CYS A 129 6.08 3.86 0.72
CA CYS A 129 7.43 4.00 1.27
C CYS A 129 7.49 4.71 2.63
N VAL A 130 6.48 5.51 3.00
CA VAL A 130 6.44 6.17 4.32
C VAL A 130 5.81 5.30 5.38
N LEU A 131 5.17 4.20 4.97
CA LEU A 131 4.62 3.25 5.90
C LEU A 131 5.76 2.43 6.50
N ARG A 132 5.83 2.39 7.83
CA ARG A 132 6.83 1.62 8.55
C ARG A 132 6.69 0.16 8.16
N ARG A 133 7.79 -0.42 7.70
CA ARG A 133 8.02 -1.85 7.88
C ARG A 133 8.55 -1.98 9.29
N VAL A 134 7.98 -2.87 10.10
CA VAL A 134 8.68 -3.28 11.32
C VAL A 134 10.10 -3.65 10.89
N GLU A 135 11.08 -3.07 11.57
CA GLU A 135 12.47 -3.50 11.47
C GLU A 135 12.48 -5.00 11.72
N THR A 136 12.40 -5.80 10.67
CA THR A 136 12.94 -7.14 10.74
C THR A 136 14.39 -6.90 11.11
N THR A 137 14.88 -7.62 12.12
CA THR A 137 16.28 -7.64 12.53
C THR A 137 17.19 -8.22 11.43
N ASP A 138 16.82 -8.06 10.16
CA ASP A 138 17.67 -8.29 9.02
C ASP A 138 18.52 -7.03 8.80
N ASN A 139 19.66 -7.02 9.50
CA ASN A 139 20.75 -6.04 9.36
C ASN A 139 21.19 -5.82 7.88
N SER A 140 20.77 -6.67 6.95
CA SER A 140 21.13 -6.57 5.53
C SER A 140 20.66 -5.27 4.88
N ILE A 141 19.45 -4.80 5.18
CA ILE A 141 18.89 -3.57 4.55
C ILE A 141 19.43 -2.31 5.23
N ASP A 142 19.59 -2.33 6.56
CA ASP A 142 20.15 -1.19 7.29
C ASP A 142 21.65 -0.98 6.96
N VAL A 143 22.39 -2.05 6.65
CA VAL A 143 23.77 -1.94 6.11
C VAL A 143 23.79 -1.25 4.75
N VAL A 144 22.89 -1.60 3.83
CA VAL A 144 22.83 -0.95 2.50
C VAL A 144 22.46 0.52 2.63
N ARG A 145 21.51 0.85 3.51
CA ARG A 145 21.12 2.23 3.80
C ARG A 145 22.27 3.04 4.41
N ARG A 146 22.97 2.47 5.40
CA ARG A 146 24.15 3.10 6.03
C ARG A 146 25.33 3.27 5.08
N ILE A 147 25.54 2.34 4.15
CA ILE A 147 26.56 2.47 3.09
C ILE A 147 26.18 3.60 2.12
N ALA A 148 24.93 3.68 1.69
CA ALA A 148 24.46 4.74 0.79
C ALA A 148 24.56 6.13 1.44
N GLU A 149 24.21 6.25 2.72
CA GLU A 149 24.36 7.48 3.52
C GLU A 149 25.85 7.86 3.69
N ALA A 150 26.73 6.90 3.98
CA ALA A 150 28.17 7.14 4.12
C ALA A 150 28.85 7.55 2.81
N LEU A 151 28.47 6.94 1.68
CA LEU A 151 28.97 7.30 0.36
C LEU A 151 28.51 8.70 -0.08
N SER A 152 27.30 9.09 0.31
CA SER A 152 26.77 10.44 0.05
C SER A 152 27.49 11.51 0.89
N ALA A 153 27.92 11.17 2.11
CA ALA A 153 28.70 12.05 2.97
C ALA A 153 30.16 12.24 2.51
N LEU A 154 30.71 11.27 1.78
CA LEU A 154 32.06 11.33 1.20
C LEU A 154 32.11 12.06 -0.16
N GLY A 155 30.96 12.42 -0.73
CA GLY A 155 30.83 13.16 -1.98
C GLY A 155 30.69 14.68 -1.84
N ARG A 156 31.07 15.25 -0.68
CA ARG A 156 31.15 16.70 -0.45
C ARG A 156 32.58 17.11 -0.08
#